data_AF-A0A939FGX8-F1
#
_entry.id   AF-A0A939FGX8-F1
#
_cell.length_a   1.000
_cell.length_b   1.000
_cell.length_c   1.000
_cell.angle_alpha   90.00
_cell.angle_beta   90.00
_cell.angle_gamma   90.00
#
_symmetry.space_group_name_H-M   'P 1'
#
loop_
_entity.id
_entity.type
_entity.pdbx_description
1 polymer ?
#
loop_
_entity_poly.entity_id
_entity_poly.type
_entity_poly.pdbx_seq_one_letter_code
_entity_poly.pdbx_strand_id
1 'polypeptide(L)'
;TGGAATYGETTGERQQSLSEAEFTAYVQERRASLYATAYHLTGDRFEAEDLLQSALFSTYRAWDRISDKAAVGGYLRRTMTNLHISAWRRRKLNEYPTEELPETAYDTDAMRGTELRAVLWQALARLPELQRTMLVLR
;
A
#
# COMPACT_ATOMS: atom_id res chain seq x y z
N THR A 1 17.50 -27.14 -42.69
CA THR A 1 16.22 -26.56 -42.24
C THR A 1 16.20 -26.55 -40.73
N GLY A 2 16.37 -25.39 -40.09
CA GLY A 2 16.41 -25.27 -38.62
C GLY A 2 17.12 -24.00 -38.19
N GLY A 3 16.36 -22.94 -37.88
CA GLY A 3 16.94 -21.65 -37.49
C GLY A 3 15.96 -20.57 -37.02
N ALA A 4 14.65 -20.81 -37.04
CA ALA A 4 13.66 -19.79 -36.68
C ALA A 4 13.20 -19.81 -35.20
N ALA A 5 13.54 -20.83 -34.41
CA ALA A 5 13.00 -21.02 -33.06
C ALA A 5 13.72 -20.25 -31.94
N THR A 6 15.01 -19.89 -32.11
CA THR A 6 15.84 -19.31 -31.04
C THR A 6 15.71 -17.79 -30.87
N TYR A 7 15.10 -17.08 -31.83
CA TYR A 7 14.98 -15.61 -31.79
C TYR A 7 13.82 -15.11 -30.89
N GLY A 8 12.78 -15.92 -30.66
CA GLY A 8 11.62 -15.52 -29.86
C GLY A 8 11.89 -15.55 -28.35
N GLU A 9 12.65 -16.54 -27.89
CA GLU A 9 12.94 -16.77 -26.47
C GLU A 9 13.82 -15.65 -25.88
N THR A 10 14.88 -15.28 -26.59
CA THR A 10 15.78 -14.19 -26.19
C THR A 10 15.12 -12.80 -26.19
N THR A 11 14.12 -12.58 -27.04
CA THR A 11 13.39 -11.30 -27.07
C THR A 11 12.42 -11.19 -25.89
N GLY A 12 11.75 -12.28 -25.53
CA GLY A 12 10.85 -12.33 -24.37
C GLY A 12 11.59 -12.14 -23.04
N GLU A 13 12.71 -12.82 -22.84
CA GLU A 13 13.56 -12.69 -21.65
C GLU A 13 14.11 -11.27 -21.49
N ARG A 14 14.54 -10.65 -22.59
CA ARG A 14 15.01 -9.26 -22.59
C ARG A 14 13.88 -8.28 -22.25
N GLN A 15 12.69 -8.47 -22.80
CA GLN A 15 11.54 -7.62 -22.48
C GLN A 15 11.12 -7.76 -21.01
N GLN A 16 11.14 -8.98 -20.48
CA GLN A 16 10.80 -9.26 -19.08
C GLN A 16 11.81 -8.64 -18.12
N SER A 17 13.12 -8.80 -18.40
CA SER A 17 14.18 -8.19 -17.58
C SER A 17 14.18 -6.66 -17.61
N LEU A 18 13.86 -6.05 -18.76
CA LEU A 18 13.64 -4.60 -18.85
C LEU A 18 12.45 -4.16 -18.00
N SER A 19 11.32 -4.87 -18.09
CA SER A 19 10.12 -4.59 -17.29
C SER A 19 10.39 -4.70 -15.79
N GLU A 20 11.14 -5.71 -15.35
CA GLU A 20 11.57 -5.89 -13.97
C GLU A 20 12.46 -4.73 -13.48
N ALA A 21 13.40 -4.28 -14.33
CA ALA A 21 14.26 -3.14 -14.02
C ALA A 21 13.45 -1.84 -13.88
N GLU A 22 12.47 -1.59 -14.77
CA GLU A 22 11.59 -0.43 -14.70
C GLU A 22 10.74 -0.43 -13.42
N PHE A 23 10.14 -1.57 -13.07
CA PHE A 23 9.39 -1.72 -11.83
C PHE A 23 10.27 -1.45 -10.61
N THR A 24 11.47 -2.03 -10.59
CA THR A 24 12.43 -1.84 -9.50
C THR A 24 12.80 -0.37 -9.34
N ALA A 25 13.12 0.33 -10.42
CA ALA A 25 13.42 1.76 -10.40
C ALA A 25 12.25 2.58 -9.85
N TYR A 26 11.03 2.30 -10.31
CA TYR A 26 9.81 2.95 -9.82
C TYR A 26 9.62 2.79 -8.32
N VAL A 27 9.83 1.57 -7.80
CA VAL A 27 9.68 1.25 -6.37
C VAL A 27 10.77 1.94 -5.55
N GLN A 28 12.03 1.88 -5.98
CA GLN A 28 13.14 2.49 -5.24
C GLN A 28 12.95 4.00 -5.07
N GLU A 29 12.50 4.69 -6.12
CA GLU A 29 12.23 6.13 -6.06
C GLU A 29 11.11 6.48 -5.07
N ARG A 30 10.12 5.62 -4.89
CA ARG A 30 8.89 5.92 -4.13
C ARG A 30 8.76 5.18 -2.81
N ARG A 31 9.68 4.28 -2.48
CA ARG A 31 9.58 3.35 -1.34
C ARG A 31 9.21 4.05 -0.04
N ALA A 32 9.88 5.15 0.29
CA ALA A 32 9.64 5.90 1.53
C ALA A 32 8.20 6.44 1.63
N SER A 33 7.69 7.04 0.55
CA SER A 33 6.31 7.57 0.50
C SER A 33 5.26 6.46 0.55
N LEU A 34 5.52 5.35 -0.12
CA LEU A 34 4.63 4.18 -0.12
C LEU A 34 4.59 3.51 1.26
N TYR A 35 5.75 3.40 1.91
CA TYR A 35 5.86 2.91 3.28
C TYR A 35 5.13 3.83 4.26
N ALA A 36 5.33 5.15 4.15
CA ALA A 36 4.60 6.11 4.98
C ALA A 36 3.09 5.95 4.82
N THR A 37 2.59 5.72 3.60
CA THR A 37 1.17 5.47 3.35
C THR A 37 0.69 4.20 4.06
N ALA A 38 1.43 3.08 3.92
CA ALA A 38 1.09 1.84 4.59
C ALA A 38 1.07 2.00 6.12
N TYR A 39 2.07 2.69 6.67
CA TYR A 39 2.16 2.98 8.11
C TYR A 39 1.00 3.84 8.61
N HIS A 40 0.54 4.83 7.84
CA HIS A 40 -0.64 5.61 8.20
C HIS A 40 -1.93 4.78 8.20
N LEU A 41 -2.01 3.73 7.39
CA LEU A 41 -3.17 2.83 7.36
C LEU A 41 -3.13 1.83 8.52
N THR A 42 -1.96 1.31 8.87
CA THR A 42 -1.85 0.21 9.84
C THR A 42 -1.54 0.67 11.27
N GLY A 43 -0.82 1.77 11.45
CA GLY A 43 -0.31 2.23 12.75
C GLY A 43 0.83 1.38 13.34
N ASP A 44 1.12 0.22 12.74
CA ASP A 44 2.18 -0.70 13.16
C ASP A 44 3.23 -0.89 12.06
N ARG A 45 4.50 -0.99 12.47
CA ARG A 45 5.64 -1.10 11.54
C ARG A 45 5.62 -2.40 10.74
N PHE A 46 5.37 -3.54 11.39
CA PHE A 46 5.41 -4.84 10.73
C PHE A 46 4.21 -5.02 9.79
N GLU A 47 3.02 -4.64 10.25
CA GLU A 47 1.81 -4.63 9.42
C GLU A 47 1.96 -3.68 8.22
N ALA A 48 2.62 -2.54 8.39
CA ALA A 48 2.90 -1.62 7.28
C ALA A 48 3.83 -2.24 6.23
N GLU A 49 4.90 -2.92 6.68
CA GLU A 49 5.82 -3.64 5.79
C GLU A 49 5.07 -4.72 5.01
N ASP A 50 4.29 -5.56 5.68
CA ASP A 50 3.52 -6.63 5.02
C ASP A 50 2.47 -6.09 4.03
N LEU A 51 1.75 -5.05 4.43
CA LEU A 51 0.78 -4.38 3.56
C LEU A 51 1.44 -3.82 2.30
N LEU A 52 2.59 -3.15 2.47
CA LEU A 52 3.36 -2.61 1.35
C LEU A 52 3.86 -3.72 0.43
N GLN A 53 4.46 -4.79 0.99
CA GLN A 53 4.94 -5.92 0.19
C GLN A 53 3.81 -6.59 -0.60
N SER A 54 2.68 -6.84 0.04
CA SER A 54 1.50 -7.42 -0.62
C SER A 54 0.97 -6.55 -1.76
N ALA A 55 0.92 -5.22 -1.56
CA ALA A 55 0.49 -4.29 -2.60
C ALA A 55 1.48 -4.21 -3.77
N LEU A 56 2.79 -4.21 -3.48
CA LEU A 56 3.86 -4.24 -4.48
C LEU A 56 3.78 -5.52 -5.31
N PHE A 57 3.60 -6.68 -4.68
CA PHE A 57 3.45 -7.96 -5.38
C PHE A 57 2.24 -7.97 -6.32
N SER A 58 1.08 -7.51 -5.85
CA SER A 58 -0.12 -7.39 -6.69
C SER A 58 0.10 -6.46 -7.88
N THR A 59 0.83 -5.37 -7.66
CA THR A 59 1.10 -4.37 -8.69
C THR A 59 2.12 -4.85 -9.70
N TYR A 60 3.16 -5.57 -9.27
CA TYR A 60 4.12 -6.22 -10.16
C TYR A 60 3.40 -7.16 -11.15
N ARG A 61 2.45 -7.98 -10.67
CA ARG A 61 1.63 -8.85 -11.53
C ARG A 61 0.70 -8.11 -12.50
N ALA A 62 0.44 -6.83 -12.26
CA ALA A 62 -0.34 -5.97 -13.15
C ALA A 62 0.54 -5.05 -13.99
N TRP A 63 1.84 -4.98 -13.73
CA TRP A 63 2.74 -3.95 -14.24
C TRP A 63 2.76 -3.87 -15.76
N ASP A 64 2.91 -5.00 -16.45
CA ASP A 64 2.93 -5.06 -17.92
C ASP A 64 1.58 -4.70 -18.55
N ARG A 65 0.47 -4.89 -17.81
CA ARG A 65 -0.88 -4.57 -18.26
C ARG A 65 -1.23 -3.09 -18.05
N ILE A 66 -0.49 -2.39 -17.19
CA ILE A 66 -0.65 -0.96 -16.96
C ILE A 66 0.14 -0.21 -18.02
N SER A 67 -0.57 0.28 -19.04
CA SER A 67 0.01 1.04 -20.15
C SER A 67 0.50 2.43 -19.71
N ASP A 68 -0.21 3.08 -18.78
CA ASP A 68 0.18 4.38 -18.23
C ASP A 68 0.89 4.22 -16.87
N LYS A 69 2.21 4.39 -16.85
CA LYS A 69 3.01 4.26 -15.63
C LYS A 69 2.73 5.36 -14.61
N ALA A 70 2.18 6.51 -15.01
CA ALA A 70 1.74 7.55 -14.07
C ALA A 70 0.56 7.09 -13.20
N ALA A 71 -0.27 6.16 -13.71
CA ALA A 71 -1.41 5.62 -12.98
C ALA A 71 -1.02 4.60 -11.89
N VAL A 72 0.21 4.05 -11.93
CA VAL A 72 0.65 2.98 -11.01
C VAL A 72 0.57 3.43 -9.55
N GLY A 73 0.90 4.69 -9.25
CA GLY A 73 0.82 5.21 -7.88
C GLY A 73 -0.60 5.18 -7.31
N GLY A 74 -1.59 5.52 -8.14
CA GLY A 74 -3.01 5.43 -7.76
C GLY A 74 -3.47 3.98 -7.56
N TYR A 75 -3.06 3.08 -8.47
CA TYR A 75 -3.33 1.66 -8.35
C TYR A 75 -2.75 1.07 -7.04
N LEU A 76 -1.52 1.42 -6.70
CA LEU A 76 -0.82 0.93 -5.52
C LEU A 76 -1.53 1.36 -4.22
N ARG A 77 -1.88 2.65 -4.11
CA ARG A 77 -2.62 3.19 -2.95
C ARG A 77 -4.00 2.55 -2.79
N ARG A 78 -4.72 2.36 -3.90
CA ARG A 78 -6.01 1.65 -3.90
C ARG A 78 -5.85 0.21 -3.44
N THR A 79 -4.81 -0.47 -3.91
CA THR A 79 -4.51 -1.85 -3.52
C THR A 79 -4.21 -1.95 -2.01
N MET A 80 -3.38 -1.08 -1.45
CA MET A 80 -3.13 -1.04 0.01
C MET A 80 -4.43 -0.83 0.80
N THR A 81 -5.25 0.13 0.38
CA THR A 81 -6.53 0.42 1.06
C THR A 81 -7.44 -0.82 1.06
N ASN A 82 -7.57 -1.49 -0.09
CA ASN A 82 -8.38 -2.69 -0.21
C ASN A 82 -7.85 -3.86 0.63
N LEU A 83 -6.54 -4.08 0.63
CA LEU A 83 -5.90 -5.13 1.43
C LEU A 83 -6.11 -4.90 2.93
N HIS A 84 -5.89 -3.67 3.40
CA HIS A 84 -6.11 -3.29 4.79
C HIS A 84 -7.56 -3.48 5.22
N ILE A 85 -8.54 -2.97 4.45
CA ILE A 85 -9.98 -3.16 4.73
C ILE A 85 -10.34 -4.66 4.76
N SER A 86 -9.79 -5.44 3.83
CA SER A 86 -10.04 -6.88 3.75
C SER A 86 -9.49 -7.62 4.98
N ALA A 87 -8.29 -7.29 5.44
CA ALA A 87 -7.69 -7.85 6.64
C ALA A 87 -8.50 -7.50 7.90
N TRP A 88 -8.87 -6.23 8.05
CA TRP A 88 -9.71 -5.76 9.17
C TRP A 88 -11.07 -6.49 9.22
N ARG A 89 -11.76 -6.62 8.07
CA ARG A 89 -13.03 -7.36 7.99
C ARG A 89 -12.88 -8.81 8.42
N ARG A 90 -11.80 -9.49 8.01
CA ARG A 90 -11.54 -10.88 8.40
C ARG A 90 -11.31 -11.03 9.90
N ARG A 91 -10.51 -10.15 10.51
CA ARG A 91 -10.26 -10.14 11.96
C ARG A 91 -11.58 -9.97 12.72
N LYS A 92 -12.38 -8.97 12.33
CA LYS A 92 -13.70 -8.70 12.93
C LYS A 92 -14.71 -9.83 12.78
N LEU A 93 -14.68 -10.59 11.68
CA LEU A 93 -15.60 -11.72 11.47
C LEU A 93 -15.16 -12.98 12.23
N ASN A 94 -13.86 -13.13 12.51
CA ASN A 94 -13.32 -14.27 13.24
C ASN A 94 -13.29 -14.06 14.77
N GLU A 95 -13.35 -12.81 15.23
CA GLU A 95 -13.44 -12.44 16.65
C GLU A 95 -14.92 -12.23 17.02
N TYR A 96 -15.52 -13.19 17.74
CA TYR A 96 -16.76 -12.92 18.47
C TYR A 96 -16.44 -11.84 19.52
N PRO A 97 -17.19 -10.72 19.60
CA PRO A 97 -16.83 -9.60 20.46
C PRO A 97 -16.81 -10.02 21.93
N THR A 98 -15.65 -9.97 22.56
CA THR A 98 -15.52 -9.92 24.02
C THR A 98 -14.97 -8.52 24.32
N GLU A 99 -15.62 -7.78 25.23
CA GLU A 99 -15.44 -6.34 25.47
C GLU A 99 -14.08 -5.97 26.10
N GLU A 100 -12.95 -6.18 25.42
CA GLU A 100 -11.69 -5.52 25.80
C GLU A 100 -10.91 -5.06 24.56
N LEU A 101 -10.86 -3.73 24.36
CA LEU A 101 -9.96 -3.09 23.40
C LEU A 101 -8.57 -2.95 24.04
N PRO A 102 -7.47 -3.39 23.40
CA PRO A 102 -6.14 -3.10 23.92
C PRO A 102 -5.78 -1.62 23.70
N GLU A 103 -5.27 -1.01 24.77
CA GLU A 103 -4.82 0.38 24.81
C GLU A 103 -3.60 0.58 23.91
N THR A 104 -3.72 1.46 22.90
CA THR A 104 -2.60 1.81 22.01
C THR A 104 -1.82 2.99 22.59
N ALA A 105 -0.60 2.70 23.04
CA ALA A 105 0.36 3.69 23.53
C ALA A 105 0.80 4.63 22.39
N TYR A 106 0.50 5.92 22.53
CA TYR A 106 1.06 6.99 21.70
C TYR A 106 2.32 7.54 22.37
N ASP A 107 3.47 7.45 21.72
CA ASP A 107 4.61 8.28 22.07
C ASP A 107 4.71 9.47 21.10
N THR A 108 4.82 10.65 21.70
CA THR A 108 4.67 11.97 21.11
C THR A 108 6.04 12.59 21.01
N ASP A 109 6.71 12.54 19.84
CA ASP A 109 7.69 13.59 19.51
C ASP A 109 7.99 13.71 18.00
N ALA A 110 7.28 14.64 17.35
CA ALA A 110 7.71 15.32 16.12
C ALA A 110 7.01 16.69 16.07
N MET A 111 7.32 17.49 17.09
CA MET A 111 6.57 18.67 17.51
C MET A 111 6.97 19.93 16.70
N ARG A 112 6.05 20.40 15.85
CA ARG A 112 5.79 21.84 15.56
C ARG A 112 4.68 22.11 14.54
N GLY A 113 4.19 21.10 13.83
CA GLY A 113 2.97 21.18 12.99
C GLY A 113 1.74 20.52 13.63
N THR A 114 1.81 20.21 14.93
CA THR A 114 1.08 19.13 15.59
C THR A 114 -0.19 19.55 16.30
N GLU A 115 -0.35 20.79 16.76
CA GLU A 115 -1.56 21.18 17.52
C GLU A 115 -2.82 21.20 16.64
N LEU A 116 -2.76 21.85 15.47
CA LEU A 116 -3.88 21.82 14.51
C LEU A 116 -4.14 20.40 14.00
N ARG A 117 -3.09 19.60 13.80
CA ARG A 117 -3.16 18.21 13.33
C ARG A 117 -3.77 17.28 14.38
N ALA A 118 -3.42 17.45 15.66
CA ALA A 118 -3.97 16.68 16.78
C ALA A 118 -5.44 16.99 17.01
N VAL A 119 -5.83 18.27 16.96
CA VAL A 119 -7.24 18.70 17.04
C VAL A 119 -8.05 18.15 15.87
N LEU A 120 -7.50 18.16 14.65
CA LEU A 120 -8.13 17.55 13.48
C LEU A 120 -8.30 16.04 13.65
N TRP A 121 -7.29 15.34 14.16
CA TRP A 121 -7.34 13.91 14.41
C TRP A 121 -8.35 13.53 15.49
N GLN A 122 -8.48 14.33 16.54
CA GLN A 122 -9.48 14.13 17.59
C GLN A 122 -10.91 14.37 17.08
N ALA A 123 -11.08 15.27 16.10
CA ALA A 123 -12.35 15.47 15.41
C ALA A 123 -12.65 14.34 14.40
N LEU A 124 -11.64 13.83 13.68
CA LEU A 124 -11.77 12.70 12.76
C LEU A 124 -11.99 11.36 13.47
N ALA A 125 -11.45 11.20 14.68
CA ALA A 125 -11.66 10.03 15.53
C ALA A 125 -13.13 9.87 15.96
N ARG A 126 -13.88 10.98 16.02
CA ARG A 126 -15.32 11.00 16.33
C ARG A 126 -16.24 10.62 15.15
N LEU A 127 -15.69 10.45 13.95
CA LEU A 127 -16.46 10.08 12.77
C LEU A 127 -16.47 8.56 12.56
N PRO A 128 -17.59 7.96 12.08
CA PRO A 128 -17.62 6.56 11.65
C PRO A 128 -16.58 6.28 10.56
N GLU A 129 -15.91 5.13 10.59
CA GLU A 129 -14.74 4.79 9.75
C GLU A 129 -14.89 5.11 8.26
N LEU A 130 -16.08 4.89 7.69
CA LEU A 130 -16.35 5.14 6.27
C LEU A 130 -16.19 6.63 5.88
N GLN A 131 -16.42 7.54 6.82
CA GLN A 131 -16.27 8.98 6.59
C GLN A 131 -14.82 9.44 6.76
N ARG A 132 -14.04 8.77 7.61
CA ARG A 132 -12.61 9.02 7.82
C ARG A 132 -11.81 8.67 6.56
N THR A 133 -12.10 7.53 5.94
CA THR A 133 -11.43 7.10 4.71
C THR A 133 -11.68 8.06 3.55
N MET A 134 -12.88 8.65 3.44
CA MET A 134 -13.15 9.68 2.42
C MET A 134 -12.33 10.96 2.62
N LEU A 135 -12.09 11.37 3.85
CA LEU A 135 -11.36 12.61 4.16
C LEU A 135 -9.84 12.48 3.96
N VAL A 136 -9.28 11.27 4.12
CA VAL A 136 -7.85 11.00 3.88
C VAL A 136 -7.51 10.83 2.39
N LEU A 137 -8.52 10.58 1.55
CA LEU A 137 -8.36 10.33 0.11
C LEU A 137 -8.72 11.53 -0.78
N ARG A 138 -8.97 12.69 -0.17
CA ARG A 138 -9.20 13.98 -0.83
C ARG A 138 -7.92 14.81 -0.83
#